data_AF-A0A7S3I5K6-F1
#
_entry.id   AF-A0A7S3I5K6-F1
#
_cell.length_a   1.000
_cell.length_b   1.000
_cell.length_c   1.000
_cell.angle_alpha   90.00
_cell.angle_beta   90.00
_cell.angle_gamma   90.00
#
_symmetry.space_group_name_H-M   'P 1'
#
loop_
_entity.id
_entity.type
_entity.pdbx_description
1 polymer ?
#
loop_
_entity_poly.entity_id
_entity_poly.type
_entity_poly.pdbx_seq_one_letter_code
_entity_poly.pdbx_strand_id
1 'polypeptide(L)'
;MVEQSQHQMQGYGQLRPETLAKIKAQTKKNFDFFEASVTPEQRIQVEDCVKHYKTDPAWIASKMTQLDQDFAACDTNGDGRLDADEHKAFYGRMIERAQAESRYCKTYEGQLDDIYDMYNSIDETHEGYSMADFMICKDVAEKYWFEMKGAR
;
A
#
# COMPACT_ATOMS: atom_id res chain seq x y z
N MET A 1 21.55 3.46 20.80
CA MET A 1 21.45 4.33 19.61
C MET A 1 20.10 4.07 18.97
N VAL A 2 19.09 4.85 19.37
CA VAL A 2 17.70 4.75 18.85
C VAL A 2 17.30 6.16 18.38
N GLU A 3 18.13 6.72 17.51
CA GLU A 3 17.99 8.10 17.01
C GLU A 3 17.96 8.17 15.48
N GLN A 4 17.75 7.04 14.79
CA GLN A 4 17.59 7.03 13.33
C GLN A 4 16.13 6.96 12.87
N SER A 5 15.19 6.63 13.74
CA SER A 5 13.78 6.43 13.36
C SER A 5 12.94 7.72 13.30
N GLN A 6 13.46 8.85 13.79
CA GLN A 6 12.74 10.14 13.81
C GLN A 6 13.20 11.12 12.71
N HIS A 7 14.26 10.79 11.96
CA HIS A 7 14.82 11.68 10.93
C HIS A 7 14.44 11.31 9.48
N GLN A 8 13.75 10.20 9.22
CA GLN A 8 13.29 9.84 7.87
C GLN A 8 11.84 10.26 7.55
N MET A 9 11.16 10.94 8.49
CA MET A 9 9.81 11.49 8.28
C MET A 9 9.80 12.99 7.93
N GLN A 10 10.95 13.55 7.55
CA GLN A 10 11.09 14.99 7.23
C GLN A 10 11.25 15.27 5.72
N GLY A 11 11.15 14.25 4.86
CA GLY A 11 11.19 14.38 3.39
C GLY A 11 9.83 14.51 2.71
N TYR A 12 8.72 14.51 3.45
CA TYR A 12 7.35 14.63 2.95
C TYR A 12 6.97 16.07 2.54
N GLY A 13 7.87 16.80 1.87
CA GLY A 13 7.56 18.09 1.29
C GLY A 13 6.34 17.93 0.38
N GLN A 14 5.20 18.48 0.82
CA GLN A 14 3.85 18.38 0.23
C GLN A 14 3.81 17.72 -1.15
N LEU A 15 3.30 16.47 -1.19
CA LEU A 15 2.88 15.86 -2.45
C LEU A 15 2.17 16.88 -3.32
N ARG A 16 2.48 16.89 -4.61
CA ARG A 16 1.83 17.82 -5.54
C ARG A 16 0.31 17.63 -5.46
N PRO A 17 -0.50 18.71 -5.53
CA PRO A 17 -1.96 18.60 -5.38
C PRO A 17 -2.60 17.55 -6.30
N GLU A 18 -2.09 17.43 -7.53
CA GLU A 18 -2.50 16.42 -8.51
C GLU A 18 -2.16 14.99 -8.08
N THR A 19 -0.95 14.76 -7.55
CA THR A 19 -0.53 13.45 -7.01
C THR A 19 -1.41 13.07 -5.82
N LEU A 20 -1.67 14.01 -4.90
CA LEU A 20 -2.56 13.78 -3.76
C LEU A 20 -3.99 13.46 -4.22
N ALA A 21 -4.52 14.20 -5.20
CA ALA A 21 -5.84 13.94 -5.77
C ALA A 21 -5.92 12.56 -6.42
N LYS A 22 -4.86 12.14 -7.15
CA LYS A 22 -4.77 10.81 -7.77
C LYS A 22 -4.77 9.70 -6.71
N ILE A 23 -3.97 9.83 -5.65
CA ILE A 23 -3.95 8.85 -4.55
C ILE A 23 -5.33 8.75 -3.89
N LYS A 24 -6.00 9.88 -3.61
CA LYS A 24 -7.34 9.88 -2.99
C LYS A 24 -8.40 9.28 -3.91
N ALA A 25 -8.38 9.61 -5.20
CA ALA A 25 -9.31 9.06 -6.18
C ALA A 25 -9.15 7.54 -6.30
N GLN A 26 -7.91 7.06 -6.40
CA GLN A 26 -7.61 5.64 -6.46
C GLN A 26 -7.99 4.91 -5.16
N THR A 27 -7.70 5.51 -4.00
CA THR A 27 -8.11 4.98 -2.70
C THR A 27 -9.63 4.88 -2.59
N LYS A 28 -10.38 5.89 -3.07
CA LYS A 28 -11.84 5.84 -3.11
C LYS A 28 -12.34 4.71 -4.01
N LYS A 29 -11.77 4.55 -5.20
CA LYS A 29 -12.13 3.46 -6.13
C LYS A 29 -11.91 2.09 -5.49
N ASN A 30 -10.77 1.90 -4.82
CA ASN A 30 -10.46 0.68 -4.06
C ASN A 30 -11.46 0.45 -2.90
N PHE A 31 -11.83 1.51 -2.18
CA PHE A 31 -12.79 1.45 -1.07
C PHE A 31 -14.21 1.09 -1.56
N ASP A 32 -14.69 1.74 -2.61
CA ASP A 32 -16.01 1.45 -3.18
C ASP A 32 -16.09 -0.01 -3.67
N PHE A 33 -15.02 -0.51 -4.30
CA PHE A 33 -14.93 -1.92 -4.72
C PHE A 33 -14.88 -2.89 -3.54
N PHE A 34 -14.13 -2.56 -2.49
CA PHE A 34 -14.12 -3.33 -1.24
C PHE A 34 -15.51 -3.43 -0.65
N GLU A 35 -16.21 -2.30 -0.48
CA GLU A 35 -17.56 -2.27 0.08
C GLU A 35 -18.56 -3.08 -0.73
N ALA A 36 -18.44 -3.07 -2.06
CA ALA A 36 -19.30 -3.83 -2.96
C ALA A 36 -19.03 -5.34 -2.96
N SER A 37 -17.85 -5.79 -2.52
CA SER A 37 -17.38 -7.17 -2.74
C SER A 37 -16.98 -7.93 -1.48
N VAL A 38 -16.80 -7.25 -0.35
CA VAL A 38 -16.43 -7.84 0.94
C VAL A 38 -17.59 -8.61 1.56
N THR A 39 -17.33 -9.80 2.08
CA THR A 39 -18.33 -10.55 2.87
C THR A 39 -18.31 -10.11 4.34
N PRO A 40 -19.36 -10.40 5.14
CA PRO A 40 -19.35 -10.12 6.58
C PRO A 40 -18.13 -10.73 7.31
N GLU A 41 -17.73 -11.95 6.96
CA GLU A 41 -16.58 -12.64 7.57
C GLU A 41 -15.27 -11.94 7.22
N GLN A 42 -15.11 -11.54 5.96
CA GLN A 42 -13.94 -10.80 5.51
C GLN A 42 -13.86 -9.42 6.15
N ARG A 43 -15.00 -8.78 6.43
CA ARG A 43 -15.05 -7.50 7.15
C ARG A 43 -14.52 -7.64 8.57
N ILE A 44 -14.88 -8.71 9.29
CA ILE A 44 -14.35 -9.01 10.63
C ILE A 44 -12.83 -9.17 10.58
N GLN A 45 -12.30 -9.92 9.62
CA GLN A 45 -10.85 -10.11 9.47
C GLN A 45 -10.11 -8.82 9.16
N VAL A 46 -10.68 -7.95 8.31
CA VAL A 46 -10.11 -6.62 8.04
C VAL A 46 -10.10 -5.78 9.32
N GLU A 47 -11.15 -5.84 10.12
CA GLU A 47 -11.20 -5.14 11.41
C GLU A 47 -10.18 -5.66 12.41
N ASP A 48 -9.95 -6.97 12.45
CA ASP A 48 -8.92 -7.57 13.28
C ASP A 48 -7.51 -7.17 12.82
N CYS A 49 -7.27 -7.13 11.50
CA CYS A 49 -6.02 -6.59 10.96
C CYS A 49 -5.81 -5.13 11.37
N VAL A 50 -6.85 -4.29 11.29
CA VAL A 50 -6.79 -2.89 11.72
C VAL A 50 -6.50 -2.78 13.23
N LYS A 51 -7.02 -3.68 14.06
CA LYS A 51 -6.69 -3.71 15.49
C LYS A 51 -5.21 -4.00 15.71
N HIS A 52 -4.67 -5.04 15.07
CA HIS A 52 -3.23 -5.36 15.15
C HIS A 52 -2.35 -4.17 14.73
N TYR A 53 -2.69 -3.49 13.63
CA TYR A 53 -1.99 -2.27 13.21
C TYR A 53 -2.02 -1.13 14.24
N LYS A 54 -3.00 -1.09 15.14
CA LYS A 54 -3.11 -0.06 16.17
C LYS A 54 -2.47 -0.45 17.50
N THR A 55 -2.41 -1.74 17.82
CA THR A 55 -2.11 -2.21 19.18
C THR A 55 -0.87 -3.10 19.28
N ASP A 56 -0.35 -3.61 18.17
CA ASP A 56 0.72 -4.61 18.17
C ASP A 56 1.94 -4.16 17.34
N PRO A 57 2.89 -3.42 17.97
CA PRO A 57 4.06 -2.93 17.26
C PRO A 57 4.99 -4.05 16.76
N ALA A 58 5.02 -5.22 17.42
CA ALA A 58 5.80 -6.36 16.97
C ALA A 58 5.23 -6.97 15.70
N TRP A 59 3.90 -7.07 15.63
CA TRP A 59 3.21 -7.49 14.41
C TRP A 59 3.43 -6.51 13.25
N ILE A 60 3.35 -5.20 13.50
CA ILE A 60 3.64 -4.17 12.50
C ILE A 60 5.07 -4.31 11.97
N ALA A 61 6.06 -4.44 12.85
CA ALA A 61 7.46 -4.63 12.46
C ALA A 61 7.66 -5.89 11.61
N SER A 62 6.98 -6.99 11.97
CA SER A 62 7.00 -8.22 11.17
C SER A 62 6.39 -8.03 9.78
N LYS A 63 5.27 -7.30 9.66
CA LYS A 63 4.64 -7.02 8.36
C LYS A 63 5.48 -6.08 7.50
N MET A 64 6.13 -5.09 8.09
CA MET A 64 7.09 -4.23 7.40
C MET A 64 8.30 -5.03 6.90
N THR A 65 8.86 -5.93 7.72
CA THR A 65 9.97 -6.80 7.31
C THR A 65 9.57 -7.70 6.13
N GLN A 66 8.37 -8.28 6.16
CA GLN A 66 7.86 -9.10 5.06
C GLN A 66 7.68 -8.29 3.77
N LEU A 67 7.18 -7.06 3.90
CA LEU A 67 7.00 -6.14 2.77
C LEU A 67 8.35 -5.78 2.12
N ASP A 68 9.35 -5.44 2.93
CA ASP A 68 10.70 -5.14 2.45
C ASP A 68 11.33 -6.34 1.72
N GLN A 69 11.13 -7.55 2.25
CA GLN A 69 11.60 -8.79 1.62
C GLN A 69 10.93 -9.06 0.28
N ASP A 70 9.61 -8.90 0.19
CA ASP A 70 8.88 -9.10 -1.06
C ASP A 70 9.31 -8.12 -2.13
N PHE A 71 9.50 -6.84 -1.75
CA PHE A 71 9.95 -5.78 -2.65
C PHE A 71 11.35 -6.10 -3.19
N ALA A 72 12.30 -6.37 -2.30
CA ALA A 72 13.67 -6.71 -2.69
C ALA A 72 13.76 -7.99 -3.54
N ALA A 73 12.84 -8.94 -3.34
CA ALA A 73 12.78 -10.16 -4.14
C ALA A 73 12.03 -9.97 -5.47
N CYS A 74 11.39 -8.82 -5.69
CA CYS A 74 10.69 -8.47 -6.94
C CYS A 74 11.49 -7.46 -7.77
N ASP A 75 12.35 -6.66 -7.15
CA ASP A 75 13.36 -5.83 -7.80
C ASP A 75 14.45 -6.75 -8.38
N THR A 76 14.18 -7.28 -9.58
CA THR A 76 15.02 -8.27 -10.26
C THR A 76 16.22 -7.63 -10.95
N ASN A 77 16.08 -6.38 -11.36
CA ASN A 77 17.15 -5.63 -12.00
C ASN A 77 18.10 -4.97 -10.97
N GLY A 78 17.68 -4.83 -9.71
CA GLY A 78 18.46 -4.32 -8.59
C GLY A 78 18.63 -2.79 -8.59
N ASP A 79 17.73 -2.05 -9.24
CA ASP A 79 17.80 -0.59 -9.33
C ASP A 79 17.11 0.14 -8.17
N GLY A 80 16.45 -0.61 -7.27
CA GLY A 80 15.75 -0.10 -6.10
C GLY A 80 14.34 0.40 -6.40
N ARG A 81 13.82 0.17 -7.60
CA ARG A 81 12.47 0.50 -8.04
C ARG A 81 11.80 -0.75 -8.62
N LEU A 82 10.47 -0.76 -8.61
CA LEU A 82 9.71 -1.78 -9.32
C LEU A 82 9.14 -1.17 -10.60
N ASP A 83 9.50 -1.76 -11.73
CA ASP A 83 8.85 -1.51 -13.02
C ASP A 83 7.44 -2.14 -13.09
N ALA A 84 6.81 -2.10 -14.26
CA ALA A 84 5.45 -2.60 -14.43
C ALA A 84 5.31 -4.13 -14.24
N ASP A 85 6.32 -4.91 -14.63
CA ASP A 85 6.29 -6.37 -14.50
C ASP A 85 6.67 -6.79 -13.07
N GLU A 86 7.65 -6.11 -12.48
CA GLU A 86 8.07 -6.29 -11.09
C GLU A 86 6.97 -5.88 -10.10
N HIS A 87 6.22 -4.81 -10.40
CA HIS A 87 4.99 -4.47 -9.69
C HIS A 87 4.03 -5.67 -9.68
N LYS A 88 3.67 -6.18 -10.86
CA LYS A 88 2.68 -7.27 -10.96
C LYS A 88 3.12 -8.48 -10.15
N ALA A 89 4.41 -8.82 -10.17
CA ALA A 89 4.98 -9.87 -9.34
C ALA A 89 4.83 -9.55 -7.83
N PHE A 90 5.14 -8.32 -7.43
CA PHE A 90 5.04 -7.87 -6.04
C PHE A 90 3.60 -7.93 -5.51
N TYR A 91 2.63 -7.41 -6.27
CA TYR A 91 1.22 -7.51 -5.90
C TYR A 91 0.68 -8.94 -5.94
N GLY A 92 1.17 -9.77 -6.86
CA GLY A 92 0.89 -11.21 -6.88
C GLY A 92 1.25 -11.86 -5.55
N ARG A 93 2.47 -11.63 -5.04
CA ARG A 93 2.91 -12.13 -3.73
C ARG A 93 2.06 -11.61 -2.57
N MET A 94 1.70 -10.32 -2.59
CA MET A 94 0.83 -9.74 -1.57
C MET A 94 -0.57 -10.38 -1.57
N ILE A 95 -1.14 -10.64 -2.74
CA ILE A 95 -2.44 -11.30 -2.91
C ILE A 95 -2.37 -12.76 -2.44
N GLU A 96 -1.36 -13.51 -2.86
CA GLU A 96 -1.14 -14.91 -2.43
C GLU A 96 -1.02 -15.01 -0.91
N ARG A 97 -0.24 -14.11 -0.28
CA ARG A 97 -0.14 -14.05 1.18
C ARG A 97 -1.48 -13.70 1.82
N ALA A 98 -2.20 -12.71 1.30
CA ALA A 98 -3.51 -12.36 1.81
C ALA A 98 -4.47 -13.55 1.73
N GLN A 99 -4.46 -14.31 0.64
CA GLN A 99 -5.25 -15.55 0.49
C GLN A 99 -4.84 -16.61 1.52
N ALA A 100 -3.53 -16.86 1.69
CA ALA A 100 -3.03 -17.83 2.67
C ALA A 100 -3.42 -17.48 4.11
N GLU A 101 -3.47 -16.18 4.42
CA GLU A 101 -3.92 -15.64 5.72
C GLU A 101 -5.45 -15.46 5.78
N SER A 102 -6.18 -15.94 4.78
CA SER A 102 -7.63 -15.79 4.62
C SER A 102 -8.12 -14.34 4.65
N ARG A 103 -7.27 -13.35 4.38
CA ARG A 103 -7.62 -11.93 4.33
C ARG A 103 -8.28 -11.56 3.00
N TYR A 104 -9.00 -10.45 2.99
CA TYR A 104 -9.54 -9.87 1.76
C TYR A 104 -8.41 -9.57 0.76
N CYS A 105 -8.56 -10.07 -0.47
CA CYS A 105 -7.55 -9.98 -1.52
C CYS A 105 -8.16 -9.80 -2.94
N LYS A 106 -9.45 -9.46 -3.03
CA LYS A 106 -10.10 -9.33 -4.34
C LYS A 106 -9.60 -8.08 -5.05
N THR A 107 -9.40 -8.21 -6.35
CA THR A 107 -9.04 -7.11 -7.25
C THR A 107 -10.09 -6.91 -8.33
N TYR A 108 -10.13 -5.72 -8.92
CA TYR A 108 -10.91 -5.44 -10.11
C TYR A 108 -10.00 -5.40 -11.36
N GLU A 109 -10.59 -5.53 -12.55
CA GLU A 109 -9.84 -5.51 -13.82
C GLU A 109 -9.13 -4.16 -14.02
N GLY A 110 -7.82 -4.20 -14.30
CA GLY A 110 -6.98 -3.00 -14.45
C GLY A 110 -6.55 -2.36 -13.12
N GLN A 111 -6.89 -2.94 -11.96
CA GLN A 111 -6.50 -2.35 -10.67
C GLN A 111 -4.99 -2.22 -10.50
N LEU A 112 -4.20 -3.21 -10.93
CA LEU A 112 -2.74 -3.14 -10.77
C LEU A 112 -2.13 -2.06 -11.67
N ASP A 113 -2.65 -1.89 -12.88
CA ASP A 113 -2.20 -0.82 -13.79
C ASP A 113 -2.56 0.57 -13.22
N ASP A 114 -3.78 0.75 -12.71
CA ASP A 114 -4.20 2.00 -12.04
C ASP A 114 -3.29 2.34 -10.85
N ILE A 115 -2.93 1.33 -10.05
CA ILE A 115 -2.05 1.47 -8.89
C ILE A 115 -0.62 1.80 -9.34
N TYR A 116 -0.15 1.22 -10.44
CA TYR A 116 1.20 1.48 -10.97
C TYR A 116 1.32 2.93 -11.41
N ASP A 117 0.32 3.39 -12.17
CA ASP A 117 0.21 4.76 -12.63
C ASP A 117 0.11 5.74 -11.45
N MET A 118 -0.55 5.35 -10.36
CA MET A 118 -0.60 6.13 -9.13
C MET A 118 0.79 6.24 -8.48
N TYR A 119 1.53 5.15 -8.32
CA TYR A 119 2.88 5.21 -7.73
C TYR A 119 3.86 6.04 -8.57
N ASN A 120 3.87 5.87 -9.89
CA ASN A 120 4.71 6.66 -10.81
C ASN A 120 4.35 8.15 -10.82
N SER A 121 3.18 8.55 -10.28
CA SER A 121 2.86 9.98 -10.14
C SER A 121 3.55 10.66 -8.95
N ILE A 122 4.24 9.91 -8.09
CA ILE A 122 5.05 10.50 -7.02
C ILE A 122 6.33 11.08 -7.62
N ASP A 123 7.06 10.24 -8.35
CA ASP A 123 8.28 10.58 -9.06
C ASP A 123 8.10 10.33 -10.56
N GLU A 124 7.77 11.39 -11.29
CA GLU A 124 7.59 11.34 -12.75
C GLU A 124 8.93 11.38 -13.52
N THR A 125 10.06 11.48 -12.81
CA THR A 125 11.38 11.61 -13.43
C THR A 125 12.09 10.28 -13.63
N HIS A 126 11.61 9.21 -12.97
CA HIS A 126 12.13 7.86 -13.09
C HIS A 126 10.99 6.90 -13.42
N GLU A 127 11.29 5.88 -14.21
CA GLU A 127 10.37 4.76 -14.40
C GLU A 127 10.33 3.90 -13.13
N GLY A 128 9.13 3.44 -12.77
CA GLY A 128 8.92 2.61 -11.61
C GLY A 128 8.95 3.38 -10.30
N TYR A 129 8.65 2.68 -9.21
CA TYR A 129 8.51 3.28 -7.89
C TYR A 129 9.40 2.59 -6.86
N SER A 130 9.95 3.38 -5.96
CA SER A 130 10.76 2.89 -4.84
C SER A 130 9.88 2.44 -3.66
N MET A 131 10.48 1.75 -2.68
CA MET A 131 9.80 1.46 -1.42
C MET A 131 9.37 2.76 -0.69
N ALA A 132 10.15 3.84 -0.83
CA ALA A 132 9.77 5.13 -0.23
C ALA A 132 8.47 5.67 -0.85
N ASP A 133 8.33 5.59 -2.18
CA ASP A 133 7.12 5.99 -2.90
C ASP A 133 5.91 5.14 -2.48
N PHE A 134 6.12 3.82 -2.39
CA PHE A 134 5.10 2.90 -1.88
C PHE A 134 4.60 3.32 -0.49
N MET A 135 5.52 3.61 0.43
CA MET A 135 5.20 3.98 1.81
C MET A 135 4.48 5.32 1.92
N ILE A 136 4.83 6.30 1.08
CA ILE A 136 4.12 7.59 1.00
C ILE A 136 2.67 7.37 0.58
N CYS A 137 2.45 6.64 -0.52
CA CYS A 137 1.11 6.30 -0.99
C CYS A 137 0.31 5.52 0.05
N LYS A 138 0.93 4.54 0.72
CA LYS A 138 0.30 3.73 1.76
C LYS A 138 -0.21 4.60 2.92
N ASP A 139 0.64 5.49 3.46
CA ASP A 139 0.26 6.37 4.57
C ASP A 139 -0.92 7.30 4.21
N VAL A 140 -0.88 7.91 3.03
CA VAL A 140 -1.97 8.77 2.54
C VAL A 140 -3.26 7.97 2.32
N ALA A 141 -3.17 6.81 1.68
CA ALA A 141 -4.30 5.95 1.40
C ALA A 141 -4.94 5.43 2.70
N GLU A 142 -4.14 5.02 3.69
CA GLU A 142 -4.63 4.55 4.99
C GLU A 142 -5.37 5.66 5.76
N LYS A 143 -4.79 6.87 5.81
CA LYS A 143 -5.46 8.03 6.44
C LYS A 143 -6.82 8.31 5.79
N TYR A 144 -6.85 8.37 4.46
CA TYR A 144 -8.08 8.66 3.72
C TYR A 144 -9.11 7.52 3.83
N TRP A 145 -8.66 6.26 3.88
CA TRP A 145 -9.51 5.10 4.15
C TRP A 145 -10.20 5.21 5.51
N PHE A 146 -9.46 5.57 6.57
CA PHE A 146 -10.03 5.75 7.90
C PHE A 146 -11.00 6.94 7.98
N GLU A 147 -10.72 8.03 7.27
CA GLU A 147 -11.67 9.15 7.12
C GLU A 147 -13.00 8.69 6.49
N MET A 148 -12.94 7.92 5.40
CA MET A 148 -14.14 7.38 4.74
C MET A 148 -14.91 6.40 5.62
N LYS A 149 -14.21 5.57 6.42
CA LYS A 149 -14.85 4.63 7.35
C LYS A 149 -15.51 5.36 8.54
N GLY A 150 -14.88 6.41 9.06
CA GLY A 150 -15.38 7.17 10.22
C GLY A 150 -16.48 8.19 9.89
N ALA A 151 -16.65 8.57 8.63
CA ALA A 151 -17.72 9.46 8.16
C ALA A 151 -19.10 8.78 8.02
N ARG A 152 -19.23 7.52 8.46
CA ARG A 152 -20.44 6.69 8.42
C ARG A 152 -20.86 6.31 9.82
#